data_AF-A0A662CLT6-F1
#
_entry.id   AF-A0A662CLT6-F1
#
_cell.length_a   1.000
_cell.length_b   1.000
_cell.length_c   1.000
_cell.angle_alpha   90.00
_cell.angle_beta   90.00
_cell.angle_gamma   90.00
#
_symmetry.space_group_name_H-M   'P 1'
#
loop_
_entity.id
_entity.type
_entity.pdbx_description
1 polymer ?
#
loop_
_entity_poly.entity_id
_entity_poly.type
_entity_poly.pdbx_seq_one_letter_code
_entity_poly.pdbx_strand_id
1 'polypeptide(L)'
;AEVPPPPPPPPPAPPPAEDERCSLFEELEISLVMLNILDGTYNIPIYLKMKDGVLGGASEGETGETLWPYNAWLGEIPAYKCDLQGFPDRLYCMFTLKPEMPGTEQFFKLVMEDCEDMLYSQAVILPVIQQSEDGGSEPVGCHAGLDARECKAAGGEYNKINDRLYLCFCPP
;
A
#
# COMPACT_ATOMS: atom_id res chain seq x y z
N ALA A 1 -69.32 -3.75 -12.98
CA ALA A 1 -68.46 -3.07 -12.01
C ALA A 1 -67.03 -3.25 -12.48
N GLU A 2 -66.39 -2.18 -12.90
CA GLU A 2 -65.00 -2.19 -13.38
C GLU A 2 -64.07 -2.28 -12.17
N VAL A 3 -63.12 -3.22 -12.17
CA VAL A 3 -62.14 -3.36 -11.09
C VAL A 3 -61.12 -2.23 -11.27
N PRO A 4 -60.89 -1.39 -10.25
CA PRO A 4 -59.93 -0.30 -10.37
C PRO A 4 -58.52 -0.87 -10.62
N PRO A 5 -57.70 -0.21 -11.45
CA PRO A 5 -56.36 -0.66 -11.73
C PRO A 5 -55.51 -0.68 -10.45
N PRO A 6 -54.53 -1.60 -10.35
CA PRO A 6 -53.61 -1.64 -9.22
C PRO A 6 -52.82 -0.33 -9.14
N PRO A 7 -52.50 0.14 -7.92
CA PRO A 7 -51.68 1.33 -7.74
C PRO A 7 -50.30 1.10 -8.37
N PRO A 8 -49.67 2.17 -8.89
CA PRO A 8 -48.30 2.09 -9.40
C PRO A 8 -47.35 1.61 -8.30
N PRO A 9 -46.26 0.92 -8.66
CA PRO A 9 -45.23 0.54 -7.70
C PRO A 9 -44.64 1.80 -7.04
N PRO A 10 -44.24 1.72 -5.76
CA PRO A 10 -43.57 2.83 -5.11
C PRO A 10 -42.30 3.18 -5.90
N PRO A 11 -41.93 4.48 -5.95
CA PRO A 11 -40.66 4.89 -6.54
C PRO A 11 -39.49 4.18 -5.83
N PRO A 12 -38.36 3.96 -6.52
CA PRO A 12 -37.15 3.44 -5.89
C PRO A 12 -36.80 4.26 -4.66
N ALA A 13 -36.41 3.60 -3.56
CA ALA A 13 -35.94 4.31 -2.39
C ALA A 13 -34.78 5.24 -2.80
N PRO A 14 -34.75 6.50 -2.33
CA PRO A 14 -33.60 7.35 -2.54
C PRO A 14 -32.35 6.66 -1.97
N PRO A 15 -31.17 6.85 -2.58
CA PRO A 15 -29.93 6.38 -1.97
C PRO A 15 -29.84 6.91 -0.53
N PRO A 16 -29.23 6.16 0.40
CA PRO A 16 -29.04 6.60 1.78
C PRO A 16 -28.47 8.02 1.82
N ALA A 17 -28.90 8.82 2.80
CA ALA A 17 -28.41 10.19 2.95
C ALA A 17 -26.89 10.19 3.18
N GLU A 18 -26.21 11.26 2.76
CA GLU A 18 -24.74 11.41 2.81
C GLU A 18 -24.17 11.12 4.22
N ASP A 19 -24.89 11.56 5.27
CA ASP A 19 -24.57 11.28 6.68
C ASP A 19 -24.53 9.78 7.02
N GLU A 20 -25.44 8.97 6.47
CA GLU A 20 -25.49 7.53 6.76
C GLU A 20 -24.26 6.80 6.20
N ARG A 21 -23.69 7.26 5.08
CA ARG A 21 -22.51 6.63 4.45
C ARG A 21 -21.25 6.85 5.26
N CYS A 22 -21.13 8.02 5.88
CA CYS A 22 -19.99 8.38 6.72
C CYS A 22 -20.05 7.66 8.07
N SER A 23 -21.25 7.53 8.67
CA SER A 23 -21.44 6.81 9.94
C SER A 23 -21.10 5.32 9.87
N LEU A 24 -21.13 4.70 8.69
CA LEU A 24 -20.70 3.29 8.52
C LEU A 24 -19.23 3.07 8.91
N PHE A 25 -18.39 4.12 8.89
CA PHE A 25 -16.99 4.02 9.32
C PHE A 25 -16.82 3.86 10.83
N GLU A 26 -17.79 4.28 11.64
CA GLU A 26 -17.73 4.15 13.11
C GLU A 26 -17.86 2.70 13.56
N GLU A 27 -18.61 1.89 12.81
CA GLU A 27 -18.88 0.48 13.12
C GLU A 27 -17.88 -0.47 12.42
N LEU A 28 -17.07 0.03 11.49
CA LEU A 28 -16.12 -0.77 10.74
C LEU A 28 -14.88 -1.12 11.56
N GLU A 29 -14.53 -2.42 11.55
CA GLU A 29 -13.25 -2.88 12.07
C GLU A 29 -12.14 -2.53 11.06
N ILE A 30 -11.45 -1.42 11.33
CA ILE A 30 -10.36 -0.91 10.49
C ILE A 30 -9.01 -1.27 11.12
N SER A 31 -8.13 -1.88 10.32
CA SER A 31 -6.73 -2.11 10.69
C SER A 31 -5.78 -1.44 9.72
N LEU A 32 -4.96 -0.53 10.22
CA LEU A 32 -3.92 0.10 9.42
C LEU A 32 -2.67 -0.78 9.34
N VAL A 33 -2.12 -0.93 8.14
CA VAL A 33 -0.89 -1.69 7.91
C VAL A 33 0.08 -0.85 7.09
N MET A 34 1.33 -0.79 7.56
CA MET A 34 2.44 -0.19 6.85
C MET A 34 3.35 -1.28 6.32
N LEU A 35 3.79 -1.13 5.08
CA LEU A 35 4.82 -2.01 4.50
C LEU A 35 6.21 -1.50 4.86
N ASN A 36 7.20 -2.40 4.88
CA ASN A 36 8.58 -2.04 5.17
C ASN A 36 9.12 -1.04 4.14
N ILE A 37 9.91 -0.07 4.62
CA ILE A 37 10.54 0.93 3.77
C ILE A 37 11.90 0.39 3.33
N LEU A 38 12.03 0.12 2.02
CA LEU A 38 13.29 -0.25 1.41
C LEU A 38 14.15 1.00 1.15
N ASP A 39 15.46 0.84 1.26
CA ASP A 39 16.40 1.91 0.94
C ASP A 39 16.19 2.45 -0.48
N GLY A 40 16.34 3.76 -0.64
CA GLY A 40 16.07 4.47 -1.90
C GLY A 40 14.59 4.63 -2.29
N THR A 41 13.62 4.09 -1.53
CA THR A 41 12.19 4.17 -1.86
C THR A 41 11.43 5.01 -0.84
N TYR A 42 11.26 6.30 -1.14
CA TYR A 42 10.45 7.22 -0.31
C TYR A 42 8.96 7.20 -0.65
N ASN A 43 8.55 6.45 -1.68
CA ASN A 43 7.15 6.25 -2.03
C ASN A 43 6.63 5.01 -1.30
N ILE A 44 5.85 5.21 -0.25
CA ILE A 44 5.38 4.12 0.59
C ILE A 44 3.88 3.89 0.42
N PRO A 45 3.46 2.63 0.27
CA PRO A 45 2.07 2.25 0.44
C PRO A 45 1.74 2.07 1.92
N ILE A 46 0.72 2.79 2.41
CA ILE A 46 0.03 2.47 3.66
C ILE A 46 -1.36 1.99 3.27
N TYR A 47 -1.84 0.90 3.86
CA TYR A 47 -3.18 0.42 3.54
C TYR A 47 -4.04 0.15 4.77
N LEU A 48 -5.33 0.43 4.63
CA LEU A 48 -6.35 0.09 5.60
C LEU A 48 -7.01 -1.20 5.18
N LYS A 49 -7.09 -2.17 6.09
CA LYS A 49 -7.94 -3.36 5.95
C LYS A 49 -9.30 -3.04 6.55
N MET A 50 -10.35 -3.25 5.76
CA MET A 50 -11.74 -3.08 6.17
C MET A 50 -12.43 -4.43 6.00
N LYS A 51 -12.89 -5.02 7.11
CA LYS A 51 -13.42 -6.40 7.15
C LYS A 51 -14.56 -6.65 6.16
N ASP A 52 -15.45 -5.68 6.02
CA ASP A 52 -16.64 -5.77 5.17
C ASP A 52 -16.46 -5.11 3.79
N GLY A 53 -15.22 -4.81 3.42
CA GLY A 53 -14.87 -4.16 2.16
C GLY A 53 -14.72 -2.65 2.27
N VAL A 54 -14.08 -2.05 1.26
CA VAL A 54 -13.94 -0.60 1.15
C VAL A 54 -15.26 0.03 0.67
N LEU A 55 -15.77 0.98 1.44
CA LEU A 55 -17.03 1.69 1.17
C LEU A 55 -16.82 2.85 0.16
N GLY A 56 -17.80 3.73 0.00
CA GLY A 56 -17.63 4.95 -0.81
C GLY A 56 -17.86 4.79 -2.33
N GLY A 57 -17.61 3.60 -2.89
CA GLY A 57 -17.75 3.35 -4.33
C GLY A 57 -16.76 4.15 -5.16
N ALA A 58 -16.48 3.69 -6.39
CA ALA A 58 -15.55 4.38 -7.28
C ALA A 58 -16.30 5.16 -8.37
N SER A 59 -15.73 6.29 -8.78
CA SER A 59 -16.12 7.06 -9.95
C SER A 59 -15.12 6.83 -11.09
N GLU A 60 -15.54 7.14 -12.32
CA GLU A 60 -14.65 7.16 -13.47
C GLU A 60 -14.14 8.59 -13.66
N GLY A 61 -12.82 8.76 -13.67
CA GLY A 61 -12.14 10.02 -13.94
C GLY A 61 -12.16 10.40 -15.41
N GLU A 62 -11.74 11.63 -15.72
CA GLU A 62 -11.80 12.19 -17.08
C GLU A 62 -10.94 11.42 -18.10
N THR A 63 -9.95 10.66 -17.64
CA THR A 63 -9.08 9.85 -18.50
C THR A 63 -9.42 8.36 -18.47
N GLY A 64 -10.58 7.99 -17.88
CA GLY A 64 -11.04 6.61 -17.74
C GLY A 64 -10.42 5.86 -16.55
N GLU A 65 -9.70 6.56 -15.68
CA GLU A 65 -9.15 6.00 -14.45
C GLU A 65 -10.23 5.81 -13.39
N THR A 66 -10.10 4.77 -12.56
CA THR A 66 -10.99 4.57 -11.42
C THR A 66 -10.54 5.48 -10.27
N LEU A 67 -11.37 6.45 -9.90
CA LEU A 67 -11.15 7.36 -8.80
C LEU A 67 -11.96 6.91 -7.58
N TRP A 68 -11.29 6.88 -6.43
CA TRP A 68 -11.94 6.62 -5.16
C TRP A 68 -12.08 7.94 -4.39
N PRO A 69 -13.19 8.17 -3.68
CA PRO A 69 -13.49 9.45 -3.04
C PRO A 69 -12.68 9.65 -1.74
N TYR A 70 -11.53 8.98 -1.60
CA TYR A 70 -10.74 8.97 -0.38
C TYR A 70 -9.53 9.88 -0.50
N ASN A 71 -9.38 10.75 0.48
CA ASN A 71 -8.18 11.54 0.67
C ASN A 71 -7.53 11.14 2.00
N ALA A 72 -6.21 10.98 2.00
CA ALA A 72 -5.48 10.58 3.19
C ALA A 72 -4.27 11.48 3.44
N TRP A 73 -3.90 11.64 4.71
CA TRP A 73 -2.73 12.39 5.14
C TRP A 73 -1.89 11.56 6.11
N LEU A 74 -0.58 11.75 6.02
CA LEU A 74 0.39 11.22 6.96
C LEU A 74 1.18 12.40 7.55
N GLY A 75 0.79 12.83 8.75
CA GLY A 75 1.21 14.12 9.29
C GLY A 75 0.69 15.26 8.41
N GLU A 76 1.60 15.98 7.76
CA GLU A 76 1.28 17.06 6.81
C GLU A 76 1.37 16.61 5.33
N ILE A 77 1.71 15.35 5.07
CA ILE A 77 1.91 14.83 3.72
C ILE A 77 0.59 14.27 3.17
N PRO A 78 0.02 14.85 2.09
CA PRO A 78 -1.13 14.24 1.43
C PRO A 78 -0.71 12.98 0.68
N ALA A 79 -1.58 11.97 0.65
CA ALA A 79 -1.45 10.87 -0.27
C ALA A 79 -1.62 11.37 -1.70
N TYR A 80 -0.79 10.90 -2.62
CA TYR A 80 -0.96 11.24 -4.04
C TYR A 80 -1.95 10.31 -4.75
N LYS A 81 -2.32 9.19 -4.12
CA LYS A 81 -3.31 8.25 -4.63
C LYS A 81 -3.87 7.39 -3.50
N CYS A 82 -5.18 7.17 -3.49
CA CYS A 82 -5.82 6.10 -2.70
C CYS A 82 -6.63 5.19 -3.63
N ASP A 83 -6.38 3.88 -3.64
CA ASP A 83 -7.05 2.90 -4.50
C ASP A 83 -7.04 1.48 -3.92
N LEU A 84 -7.73 0.53 -4.57
CA LEU A 84 -7.83 -0.85 -4.07
C LEU A 84 -6.68 -1.78 -4.49
N GLN A 85 -5.97 -1.44 -5.57
CA GLN A 85 -4.92 -2.28 -6.18
C GLN A 85 -5.33 -3.76 -6.39
N GLY A 86 -6.61 -4.01 -6.67
CA GLY A 86 -7.15 -5.35 -6.87
C GLY A 86 -7.61 -6.10 -5.61
N PHE A 87 -7.54 -5.47 -4.43
CA PHE A 87 -8.01 -6.05 -3.16
C PHE A 87 -9.24 -5.28 -2.64
N PRO A 88 -10.45 -5.84 -2.72
CA PRO A 88 -11.70 -5.15 -2.36
C PRO A 88 -11.83 -4.82 -0.86
N ASP A 89 -11.04 -5.49 -0.02
CA ASP A 89 -10.97 -5.30 1.43
C ASP A 89 -9.87 -4.31 1.86
N ARG A 90 -9.14 -3.69 0.91
CA ARG A 90 -7.95 -2.89 1.22
C ARG A 90 -7.93 -1.58 0.46
N LEU A 91 -7.90 -0.49 1.20
CA LEU A 91 -7.65 0.83 0.65
C LEU A 91 -6.17 1.17 0.80
N TYR A 92 -5.43 1.20 -0.31
CA TYR A 92 -4.02 1.56 -0.37
C TYR A 92 -3.88 3.05 -0.65
N CYS A 93 -3.27 3.79 0.28
CA CYS A 93 -2.91 5.18 0.11
C CYS A 93 -1.39 5.35 -0.03
N MET A 94 -0.96 5.99 -1.10
CA MET A 94 0.44 6.16 -1.45
C MET A 94 0.97 7.52 -1.00
N PHE A 95 2.10 7.52 -0.30
CA PHE A 95 2.73 8.74 0.22
C PHE A 95 4.17 8.85 -0.25
N THR A 96 4.62 10.08 -0.50
CA THR A 96 6.06 10.37 -0.67
C THR A 96 6.60 10.95 0.64
N LEU A 97 7.37 10.15 1.37
CA LEU A 97 7.94 10.55 2.66
C LEU A 97 9.04 11.60 2.49
N LYS A 98 9.17 12.47 3.49
CA LYS A 98 10.35 13.32 3.65
C LYS A 98 11.50 12.52 4.31
N PRO A 99 12.78 12.84 4.02
CA PRO A 99 13.93 12.12 4.55
C PRO A 99 14.00 11.99 6.08
N GLU A 100 13.41 12.94 6.80
CA GLU A 100 13.40 13.01 8.26
C GLU A 100 12.26 12.20 8.94
N MET A 101 11.33 11.65 8.16
CA MET A 101 10.14 10.97 8.69
C MET A 101 10.34 9.51 9.12
N PRO A 102 11.18 8.67 8.49
CA PRO A 102 11.38 7.29 8.93
C PRO A 102 11.79 7.19 10.41
N GLY A 103 11.19 6.26 11.15
CA GLY A 103 11.41 6.10 12.59
C GLY A 103 10.68 7.10 13.48
N THR A 104 9.90 8.03 12.92
CA THR A 104 9.11 9.00 13.68
C THR A 104 7.65 8.56 13.83
N GLU A 105 7.00 9.04 14.89
CA GLU A 105 5.54 8.93 15.02
C GLU A 105 4.87 9.97 14.13
N GLN A 106 3.88 9.54 13.35
CA GLN A 106 3.07 10.37 12.48
C GLN A 106 1.59 10.06 12.70
N PHE A 107 0.71 11.02 12.41
CA PHE A 107 -0.74 10.77 12.42
C PHE A 107 -1.22 10.45 11.03
N PHE A 108 -1.74 9.24 10.83
CA PHE A 108 -2.48 8.88 9.64
C PHE A 108 -3.93 9.39 9.78
N LYS A 109 -4.47 10.01 8.73
CA LYS A 109 -5.85 10.50 8.66
C LYS A 109 -6.49 10.08 7.34
N LEU A 110 -7.76 9.68 7.38
CA LEU A 110 -8.58 9.38 6.21
C LEU A 110 -9.84 10.24 6.23
N VAL A 111 -10.18 10.83 5.10
CA VAL A 111 -11.45 11.51 4.85
C VAL A 111 -12.05 11.03 3.53
N MET A 112 -13.34 11.27 3.35
CA MET A 112 -14.02 11.05 2.09
C MET A 112 -14.58 12.38 1.59
N GLU A 113 -14.56 12.64 0.28
CA GLU A 113 -14.93 13.94 -0.32
C GLU A 113 -16.34 14.46 0.07
N ASP A 114 -17.26 13.54 0.40
CA ASP A 114 -18.65 13.86 0.78
C ASP A 114 -18.92 13.73 2.29
N CYS A 115 -17.88 13.57 3.12
CA CYS A 115 -18.02 13.49 4.57
C CYS A 115 -17.47 14.78 5.21
N GLU A 116 -18.29 15.46 6.02
CA GLU A 116 -17.85 16.66 6.76
C GLU A 116 -16.73 16.33 7.77
N ASP A 117 -16.79 15.13 8.35
CA ASP A 117 -15.88 14.67 9.38
C ASP A 117 -14.82 13.68 8.87
N MET A 118 -13.73 13.62 9.63
CA MET A 118 -12.65 12.65 9.44
C MET A 118 -13.14 11.25 9.77
N LEU A 119 -12.96 10.32 8.83
CA LEU A 119 -13.43 8.94 8.95
C LEU A 119 -12.55 8.08 9.87
N TYR A 120 -11.24 8.31 9.84
CA TYR A 120 -10.30 7.50 10.61
C TYR A 120 -9.04 8.29 10.94
N SER A 121 -8.50 8.08 12.15
CA SER A 121 -7.21 8.62 12.56
C SER A 121 -6.48 7.70 13.52
N GLN A 122 -5.17 7.54 13.31
CA GLN A 122 -4.32 6.74 14.17
C GLN A 122 -2.88 7.26 14.16
N ALA A 123 -2.25 7.29 15.34
CA ALA A 123 -0.81 7.51 15.45
C ALA A 123 -0.05 6.25 15.00
N VAL A 124 0.97 6.42 14.17
CA VAL A 124 1.74 5.35 13.54
C VAL A 124 3.22 5.63 13.65
N ILE A 125 4.00 4.62 14.02
CA ILE A 125 5.46 4.73 14.00
C ILE A 125 5.94 4.30 12.63
N LEU A 126 6.49 5.22 11.85
CA LEU A 126 7.02 4.90 10.54
C LEU A 126 8.20 3.95 10.67
N PRO A 127 8.29 2.90 9.82
CA PRO A 127 9.44 2.02 9.82
C PRO A 127 10.72 2.85 9.67
N VAL A 128 11.79 2.45 10.35
CA VAL A 128 13.12 2.93 9.98
C VAL A 128 13.42 2.35 8.61
N ILE A 129 14.06 3.13 7.72
CA ILE A 129 14.54 2.60 6.44
C ILE A 129 15.48 1.45 6.78
N GLN A 130 15.08 0.24 6.38
CA GLN A 130 16.01 -0.86 6.41
C GLN A 130 16.98 -0.57 5.28
N GLN A 131 18.20 -0.15 5.66
CA GLN A 131 19.32 -0.29 4.75
C GLN A 131 19.27 -1.73 4.31
N SER A 132 18.99 -1.97 3.03
CA SER A 132 19.26 -3.26 2.44
C SER A 132 20.72 -3.52 2.79
N GLU A 133 20.98 -4.48 3.67
CA GLU A 133 22.32 -5.04 3.91
C GLU A 133 22.78 -5.82 2.65
N ASP A 134 22.54 -5.27 1.47
CA ASP A 134 23.18 -5.56 0.19
C ASP A 134 24.36 -4.59 -0.04
N GLY A 135 24.96 -4.17 1.07
CA GLY A 135 26.41 -3.96 1.20
C GLY A 135 27.00 -5.06 2.09
N GLY A 136 26.39 -6.26 2.02
CA GLY A 136 26.64 -7.43 2.86
C GLY A 136 28.11 -7.80 2.86
N SER A 137 28.82 -7.26 3.83
CA SER A 137 30.00 -7.88 4.41
C SER A 137 29.53 -9.05 5.28
N GLU A 138 28.84 -10.02 4.70
CA GLU A 138 28.84 -11.36 5.28
C GLU A 138 30.29 -11.85 5.28
N PRO A 139 30.74 -12.69 6.24
CA PRO A 139 32.05 -13.30 6.13
C PRO A 139 32.06 -14.05 4.80
N VAL A 140 32.84 -13.57 3.83
CA VAL A 140 32.81 -14.00 2.43
C VAL A 140 33.25 -15.47 2.35
N GLY A 141 32.31 -16.37 2.65
CA GLY A 141 32.40 -17.76 2.31
C GLY A 141 32.42 -17.87 0.81
N CYS A 142 33.06 -18.90 0.28
CA CYS A 142 33.05 -19.09 -1.15
C CYS A 142 31.58 -19.27 -1.62
N HIS A 143 31.14 -18.45 -2.59
CA HIS A 143 29.86 -18.62 -3.29
C HIS A 143 29.98 -18.29 -4.78
N ALA A 144 29.04 -18.77 -5.59
CA ALA A 144 29.14 -18.74 -7.07
C ALA A 144 29.17 -17.33 -7.70
N GLY A 145 28.70 -16.31 -6.98
CA GLY A 145 28.64 -14.92 -7.43
C GLY A 145 29.92 -14.11 -7.22
N LEU A 146 30.95 -14.69 -6.60
CA LEU A 146 32.23 -14.02 -6.39
C LEU A 146 32.97 -13.75 -7.70
N ASP A 147 33.67 -12.63 -7.78
CA ASP A 147 34.56 -12.37 -8.91
C ASP A 147 35.81 -13.27 -8.87
N ALA A 148 36.61 -13.27 -9.94
CA ALA A 148 37.79 -14.14 -10.05
C ALA A 148 38.81 -13.97 -8.91
N ARG A 149 38.97 -12.74 -8.40
CA ARG A 149 39.92 -12.42 -7.33
C ARG A 149 39.37 -12.88 -5.98
N GLU A 150 38.10 -12.58 -5.72
CA GLU A 150 37.42 -12.95 -4.48
C GLU A 150 37.25 -14.47 -4.36
N CYS A 151 36.88 -15.14 -5.45
CA CYS A 151 36.77 -16.59 -5.53
C CYS A 151 38.06 -17.28 -5.09
N LYS A 152 39.20 -16.83 -5.63
CA LYS A 152 40.52 -17.38 -5.30
C LYS A 152 40.92 -17.07 -3.86
N ALA A 153 40.57 -15.90 -3.34
CA ALA A 153 40.81 -15.53 -1.95
C ALA A 153 39.98 -16.38 -0.97
N ALA A 154 38.77 -16.79 -1.37
CA ALA A 154 37.88 -17.67 -0.61
C ALA A 154 38.20 -19.18 -0.78
N GLY A 155 39.25 -19.53 -1.54
CA GLY A 155 39.66 -20.92 -1.77
C GLY A 155 38.85 -21.67 -2.83
N GLY A 156 38.05 -20.95 -3.63
CA GLY A 156 37.31 -21.49 -4.76
C GLY A 156 38.05 -21.42 -6.10
N GLU A 157 37.50 -22.10 -7.10
CA GLU A 157 37.98 -22.11 -8.48
C GLU A 157 37.02 -21.34 -9.41
N TYR A 158 37.51 -20.27 -10.04
CA TYR A 158 36.70 -19.47 -10.95
C TYR A 158 36.70 -20.07 -12.36
N ASN A 159 35.58 -20.68 -12.76
CA ASN A 159 35.48 -21.42 -14.01
C ASN A 159 34.40 -20.86 -14.93
N LYS A 160 34.65 -20.97 -16.23
CA LYS A 160 33.70 -20.62 -17.29
C LYS A 160 32.64 -21.71 -17.40
N ILE A 161 31.37 -21.34 -17.24
CA ILE A 161 30.23 -22.25 -17.46
C ILE A 161 29.81 -22.24 -18.94
N ASN A 162 29.79 -21.06 -19.55
CA ASN A 162 29.44 -20.86 -20.96
C ASN A 162 30.10 -19.58 -21.50
N ASP A 163 29.85 -19.23 -22.77
CA ASP A 163 30.48 -18.09 -23.44
C ASP A 163 30.27 -16.72 -22.77
N ARG A 164 29.33 -16.60 -21.84
CA ARG A 164 28.99 -15.35 -21.16
C ARG A 164 28.98 -15.45 -19.64
N LEU A 165 29.11 -16.64 -19.08
CA LEU A 165 28.94 -16.88 -17.65
C LEU A 165 30.19 -17.57 -17.08
N TYR A 166 30.75 -16.92 -16.08
CA TYR A 166 31.79 -17.47 -15.21
C TYR A 166 31.20 -17.52 -13.80
N LEU A 167 31.51 -18.58 -13.06
CA LEU A 167 31.08 -18.75 -11.68
C LEU A 167 32.24 -19.23 -10.82
N CYS A 168 32.18 -18.88 -9.55
CA CYS A 168 33.08 -19.44 -8.55
C CYS A 168 32.60 -20.82 -8.07
N PHE A 169 33.47 -21.82 -8.10
CA PHE A 169 33.21 -23.16 -7.59
C PHE A 169 33.87 -23.33 -6.23
N CYS A 170 33.04 -23.64 -5.24
CA CYS A 170 33.47 -23.65 -3.85
C CYS A 170 33.75 -25.05 -3.36
N PRO A 171 34.84 -25.26 -2.59
CA PRO A 171 35.10 -26.55 -1.99
C PRO A 171 33.95 -26.91 -1.03
N PRO A 172 33.61 -28.21 -0.89
CA PRO A 172 32.58 -28.68 0.02
C PRO A 172 32.90 -28.40 1.49
#